data_AF-G9EQU9-F1
#
_entry.id   AF-G9EQU9-F1
#
_cell.length_a   1.000
_cell.length_b   1.000
_cell.length_c   1.000
_cell.angle_alpha   90.00
_cell.angle_beta   90.00
_cell.angle_gamma   90.00
#
_symmetry.space_group_name_H-M   'P 1'
#
loop_
_entity.id
_entity.type
_entity.pdbx_description
1 polymer ?
#
loop_
_entity_poly.entity_id
_entity_poly.type
_entity_poly.pdbx_seq_one_letter_code
_entity_poly.pdbx_strand_id
1 'polypeptide(L)'
;MIRRIFAVLMCFFSLSAFAACTNAVPTDNPAFCASFKTAATCYCAVSGLPPMMCQDMNMLYARLISVFGSLQKACEYQRYTSPQDCMDNWNCYRLGGVDSRGRICSSTRLACQ
;
A
#
# COMPACT_ATOMS: atom_id res chain seq x y z
N MET A 1 32.33 -34.56 -29.79
CA MET A 1 32.86 -33.21 -30.08
C MET A 1 31.80 -32.18 -29.73
N ILE A 2 32.15 -31.23 -28.85
CA ILE A 2 31.66 -29.85 -28.70
C ILE A 2 30.14 -29.59 -28.77
N ARG A 3 29.44 -29.52 -27.63
CA ARG A 3 29.07 -28.29 -26.86
C ARG A 3 28.54 -27.16 -27.76
N ARG A 4 27.23 -26.86 -27.70
CA ARG A 4 26.69 -25.48 -27.60
C ARG A 4 25.33 -25.49 -26.88
N ILE A 5 25.37 -25.19 -25.59
CA ILE A 5 24.21 -24.77 -24.80
C ILE A 5 23.93 -23.32 -25.20
N PHE A 6 22.82 -23.06 -25.88
CA PHE A 6 22.33 -21.69 -26.09
C PHE A 6 21.36 -21.36 -24.95
N ALA A 7 21.92 -20.81 -23.87
CA ALA A 7 21.15 -20.15 -22.83
C ALA A 7 20.67 -18.81 -23.40
N VAL A 8 19.41 -18.76 -23.84
CA VAL A 8 18.74 -17.50 -24.15
C VAL A 8 18.30 -16.90 -22.82
N LEU A 9 19.17 -16.03 -22.27
CA LEU A 9 18.87 -15.19 -21.13
C LEU A 9 17.83 -14.15 -21.61
N MET A 10 16.55 -14.45 -21.48
CA MET A 10 15.51 -13.43 -21.58
C MET A 10 15.65 -12.53 -20.35
N CYS A 11 16.40 -11.45 -20.49
CA CYS A 11 16.28 -10.29 -19.63
C CYS A 11 14.84 -9.80 -19.75
N PHE A 12 13.99 -10.17 -18.80
CA PHE A 12 12.74 -9.46 -18.55
C PHE A 12 13.12 -8.05 -18.12
N PHE A 13 13.30 -7.16 -19.10
CA PHE A 13 13.23 -5.73 -18.90
C PHE A 13 11.80 -5.45 -18.47
N SER A 14 11.57 -5.50 -17.16
CA SER A 14 10.38 -4.90 -16.57
C SER A 14 10.48 -3.40 -16.84
N LEU A 15 9.96 -2.98 -17.99
CA LEU A 15 9.50 -1.63 -18.22
C LEU A 15 8.47 -1.36 -17.12
N SER A 16 8.93 -0.87 -15.97
CA SER A 16 8.07 -0.23 -15.00
C SER A 16 7.57 1.04 -15.68
N ALA A 17 6.50 0.88 -16.47
CA ALA A 17 5.63 1.98 -16.82
C ALA A 17 5.41 2.75 -15.52
N PHE A 18 5.66 4.05 -15.55
CA PHE A 18 5.34 4.97 -14.45
C PHE A 18 3.81 4.98 -14.30
N ALA A 19 3.26 3.91 -13.74
CA ALA A 19 1.86 3.82 -13.38
C ALA A 19 1.67 4.84 -12.27
N ALA A 20 0.96 5.92 -12.57
CA ALA A 20 0.52 6.86 -11.56
C ALA A 20 -0.21 6.06 -10.47
N CYS A 21 0.28 6.15 -9.24
CA CYS A 21 -0.35 5.48 -8.12
C CYS A 21 -1.79 5.97 -7.99
N THR A 22 -2.73 5.04 -7.91
CA THR A 22 -4.15 5.35 -7.73
C THR A 22 -4.51 5.31 -6.26
N ASN A 23 -5.52 6.10 -5.87
CA ASN A 23 -6.10 6.00 -4.54
C ASN A 23 -6.83 4.67 -4.35
N ALA A 24 -6.90 4.22 -3.09
CA ALA A 24 -7.71 3.07 -2.71
C ALA A 24 -9.20 3.33 -2.97
N VAL A 25 -9.97 2.25 -3.19
CA VAL A 25 -11.44 2.37 -3.20
C VAL A 25 -11.95 2.71 -1.79
N PRO A 26 -13.21 3.17 -1.65
CA PRO A 26 -13.83 3.41 -0.34
C PRO A 26 -13.68 2.25 0.66
N THR A 27 -13.61 2.57 1.95
CA THR A 27 -13.40 1.61 3.05
C THR A 27 -14.52 0.57 3.18
N ASP A 28 -15.74 0.88 2.72
CA ASP A 28 -16.89 -0.04 2.65
C ASP A 28 -16.95 -0.90 1.41
N ASN A 29 -15.96 -0.81 0.52
CA ASN A 29 -15.90 -1.65 -0.66
C ASN A 29 -15.25 -3.02 -0.34
N PRO A 30 -15.75 -4.14 -0.86
CA PRO A 30 -15.13 -5.47 -0.65
C PRO A 30 -13.68 -5.57 -1.17
N ALA A 31 -13.33 -4.75 -2.17
CA ALA A 31 -11.99 -4.68 -2.74
C ALA A 31 -11.06 -3.71 -1.99
N PHE A 32 -11.52 -3.10 -0.88
CA PHE A 32 -10.76 -2.13 -0.10
C PHE A 32 -9.37 -2.63 0.26
N CYS A 33 -9.26 -3.79 0.93
CA CYS A 33 -7.97 -4.32 1.41
C CYS A 33 -6.93 -4.45 0.29
N ALA A 34 -7.32 -5.04 -0.84
CA ALA A 34 -6.43 -5.24 -1.99
C ALA A 34 -6.05 -3.90 -2.65
N SER A 35 -7.02 -2.99 -2.81
CA SER A 35 -6.77 -1.67 -3.41
C SER A 35 -5.88 -0.80 -2.54
N PHE A 36 -6.05 -0.84 -1.21
CA PHE A 36 -5.27 -0.05 -0.27
C PHE A 36 -3.84 -0.55 -0.18
N LYS A 37 -3.63 -1.86 -0.12
CA LYS A 37 -2.28 -2.45 -0.18
C LYS A 37 -1.57 -2.04 -1.46
N THR A 38 -2.25 -2.12 -2.60
CA THR A 38 -1.71 -1.70 -3.91
C THR A 38 -1.31 -0.21 -3.91
N ALA A 39 -2.20 0.67 -3.44
CA ALA A 39 -1.94 2.10 -3.37
C ALA A 39 -0.76 2.42 -2.42
N ALA A 40 -0.76 1.84 -1.22
CA ALA A 40 0.27 2.06 -0.21
C ALA A 40 1.65 1.58 -0.68
N THR A 41 1.73 0.39 -1.29
CA THR A 41 2.97 -0.13 -1.88
C THR A 41 3.47 0.77 -3.01
N CYS A 42 2.58 1.24 -3.87
CA CYS A 42 2.95 2.13 -4.98
C CYS A 42 3.54 3.45 -4.47
N TYR A 43 2.84 4.15 -3.57
CA TYR A 43 3.33 5.43 -3.02
C TYR A 43 4.61 5.24 -2.17
N CYS A 44 4.76 4.11 -1.49
CA CYS A 44 6.00 3.76 -0.81
C CYS A 44 7.17 3.65 -1.80
N ALA A 45 6.99 2.96 -2.93
CA ALA A 45 8.02 2.82 -3.96
C ALA A 45 8.38 4.17 -4.62
N VAL A 46 7.37 4.99 -4.94
CA VAL A 46 7.59 6.36 -5.47
C VAL A 46 8.33 7.24 -4.46
N SER A 47 8.18 6.99 -3.17
CA SER A 47 8.92 7.67 -2.09
C SER A 47 10.37 7.19 -1.95
N GLY A 48 10.84 6.30 -2.82
CA GLY A 48 12.23 5.81 -2.85
C GLY A 48 12.57 4.81 -1.75
N LEU A 49 11.56 4.17 -1.16
CA LEU A 49 11.75 3.20 -0.09
C LEU A 49 12.06 1.79 -0.63
N PRO A 50 12.80 0.95 0.12
CA PRO A 50 13.18 -0.39 -0.33
C PRO A 50 11.94 -1.26 -0.66
N PRO A 51 11.93 -2.00 -1.79
CA PRO A 51 10.78 -2.80 -2.21
C PRO A 51 10.28 -3.79 -1.15
N MET A 52 11.20 -4.42 -0.43
CA MET A 52 10.88 -5.36 0.66
C MET A 52 10.04 -4.68 1.76
N MET A 53 10.34 -3.42 2.10
CA MET A 53 9.59 -2.68 3.10
C MET A 53 8.22 -2.23 2.58
N CYS A 54 8.10 -1.92 1.28
CA CYS A 54 6.84 -1.49 0.68
C CYS A 54 5.81 -2.61 0.48
N GLN A 55 6.26 -3.87 0.40
CA GLN A 55 5.39 -5.04 0.25
C GLN A 55 4.85 -5.56 1.58
N ASP A 56 5.55 -5.28 2.68
CA ASP A 56 5.12 -5.61 4.03
C ASP A 56 4.38 -4.41 4.67
N MET A 57 3.06 -4.53 4.75
CA MET A 57 2.20 -3.48 5.30
C MET A 57 2.44 -3.20 6.78
N ASN A 58 2.94 -4.18 7.55
CA ASN A 58 3.29 -4.00 8.96
C ASN A 58 4.59 -3.20 9.07
N MET A 59 5.60 -3.54 8.27
CA MET A 59 6.84 -2.75 8.22
C MET A 59 6.60 -1.34 7.71
N LEU A 60 5.77 -1.17 6.68
CA LEU A 60 5.40 0.14 6.16
C LEU A 60 4.71 0.99 7.23
N TYR A 61 3.73 0.43 7.95
CA TYR A 61 3.09 1.14 9.05
C TYR A 61 4.08 1.48 10.17
N ALA A 62 4.91 0.52 10.59
CA ALA A 62 5.93 0.75 11.62
C ALA A 62 6.90 1.87 11.22
N ARG A 63 7.27 1.94 9.93
CA ARG A 63 8.09 3.03 9.39
C ARG A 63 7.38 4.37 9.48
N LEU A 64 6.10 4.46 9.12
CA LEU A 64 5.32 5.69 9.26
C LEU A 64 5.33 6.18 10.70
N ILE A 65 5.08 5.29 11.67
CA ILE A 65 5.11 5.65 13.09
C ILE A 65 6.52 6.02 13.56
N SER A 66 7.55 5.29 13.13
CA SER A 66 8.94 5.59 13.51
C SER A 66 9.43 6.93 12.99
N VAL A 67 9.00 7.36 11.79
CA VAL A 67 9.44 8.63 11.19
C VAL A 67 8.62 9.81 11.71
N PHE A 68 7.30 9.67 11.81
CA PHE A 68 6.39 10.78 12.11
C PHE A 68 5.91 10.80 13.57
N GLY A 69 6.13 9.73 14.33
CA GLY A 69 5.71 9.57 15.72
C GLY A 69 4.24 9.16 15.91
N SER A 70 3.36 9.43 14.94
CA SER A 70 1.96 9.00 14.97
C SER A 70 1.39 8.83 13.57
N LEU A 71 0.30 8.08 13.46
CA LEU A 71 -0.44 7.92 12.20
C LEU A 71 -0.99 9.26 11.71
N GLN A 72 -1.54 10.08 12.61
CA GLN A 72 -2.05 11.41 12.26
C GLN A 72 -0.99 12.28 11.60
N LYS A 73 0.21 12.40 12.19
CA LYS A 73 1.30 13.21 11.63
C LYS A 73 1.77 12.69 10.28
N ALA A 74 1.82 11.36 10.11
CA ALA A 74 2.14 10.76 8.82
C ALA A 74 1.07 11.10 7.75
N CYS A 75 -0.21 11.05 8.12
CA CYS A 75 -1.33 11.37 7.25
C CYS A 75 -1.47 12.87 6.94
N GLU A 76 -1.02 13.75 7.83
CA GLU A 76 -0.89 15.20 7.60
C GLU A 76 0.28 15.54 6.66
N TYR A 77 1.34 14.72 6.66
CA TYR A 77 2.53 14.94 5.82
C TYR A 77 2.34 14.51 4.35
N GLN A 78 1.64 13.39 4.11
CA GLN A 78 1.37 12.92 2.75
C GLN A 78 0.41 13.86 2.00
N ARG A 79 0.44 13.85 0.66
CA ARG A 79 -0.30 14.81 -0.19
C ARG A 79 -1.27 14.18 -1.19
N TYR A 80 -1.50 12.88 -1.11
CA TYR A 80 -2.22 12.11 -2.14
C TYR A 80 -3.71 11.88 -1.79
N THR A 81 -4.03 11.89 -0.50
CA THR A 81 -5.39 11.77 0.02
C THR A 81 -5.62 12.75 1.17
N SER A 82 -6.85 12.91 1.65
CA SER A 82 -7.11 13.75 2.82
C SER A 82 -6.50 13.09 4.07
N PRO A 83 -6.08 13.86 5.09
CA PRO A 83 -5.55 13.28 6.32
C PRO A 83 -6.53 12.31 7.00
N GLN A 84 -7.83 12.64 6.99
CA GLN A 84 -8.86 11.76 7.56
C GLN A 84 -9.01 10.47 6.76
N ASP A 85 -9.04 10.52 5.43
CA ASP A 85 -9.11 9.32 4.60
C ASP A 85 -7.88 8.43 4.77
N CYS A 86 -6.70 9.03 4.91
CA CYS A 86 -5.48 8.29 5.21
C CYS A 86 -5.60 7.54 6.55
N MET A 87 -6.07 8.21 7.61
CA MET A 87 -6.24 7.59 8.92
C MET A 87 -7.31 6.50 8.88
N ASP A 88 -8.45 6.77 8.25
CA ASP A 88 -9.56 5.82 8.09
C ASP A 88 -9.11 4.58 7.33
N ASN A 89 -8.36 4.75 6.24
CA ASN A 89 -7.84 3.63 5.46
C ASN A 89 -6.88 2.76 6.30
N TRP A 90 -5.92 3.36 7.01
CA TRP A 90 -5.00 2.61 7.87
C TRP A 90 -5.70 1.92 9.04
N ASN A 91 -6.65 2.59 9.68
CA ASN A 91 -7.41 2.03 10.79
C ASN A 91 -8.31 0.89 10.31
N CYS A 92 -9.04 1.06 9.21
CA CYS A 92 -9.82 -0.02 8.62
C CYS A 92 -8.95 -1.20 8.22
N TYR A 93 -7.79 -0.95 7.61
CA TYR A 93 -6.88 -2.01 7.22
C TYR A 93 -6.38 -2.82 8.42
N ARG A 94 -5.97 -2.15 9.51
CA ARG A 94 -5.30 -2.81 10.65
C ARG A 94 -6.26 -3.29 11.73
N LEU A 95 -7.36 -2.59 11.95
CA LEU A 95 -8.25 -2.77 13.10
C LEU A 95 -9.65 -3.22 12.69
N GLY A 96 -10.03 -3.05 11.41
CA GLY A 96 -11.41 -3.28 10.98
C GLY A 96 -12.38 -2.29 11.61
N GLY A 97 -13.61 -2.73 11.86
CA GLY A 97 -14.66 -1.93 12.48
C GLY A 97 -15.39 -1.02 11.51
N VAL A 98 -15.48 0.27 11.85
CA VAL A 98 -16.11 1.32 11.06
C VAL A 98 -15.19 2.54 10.99
N ASP A 99 -15.23 3.26 9.89
CA ASP A 99 -14.45 4.50 9.73
C ASP A 99 -15.15 5.73 10.32
N SER A 100 -14.51 6.90 10.21
CA SER A 100 -15.05 8.17 10.72
C SER A 100 -16.38 8.60 10.10
N ARG A 101 -16.75 8.03 8.94
CA ARG A 101 -18.00 8.28 8.22
C ARG A 101 -19.06 7.22 8.49
N GLY A 102 -18.79 6.25 9.36
CA GLY A 102 -19.70 5.15 9.68
C GLY A 102 -19.72 4.04 8.62
N ARG A 103 -18.75 4.00 7.71
CA ARG A 103 -18.63 2.96 6.68
C ARG A 103 -17.98 1.71 7.28
N ILE A 104 -18.55 0.54 6.97
CA ILE A 104 -18.07 -0.74 7.48
C ILE A 104 -16.78 -1.13 6.77
N CYS A 105 -15.68 -1.28 7.51
CA CYS A 105 -14.40 -1.63 6.92
C CYS A 105 -14.45 -2.95 6.13
N SER A 106 -13.96 -2.91 4.89
CA SER A 106 -13.93 -4.00 3.91
C SER A 106 -15.27 -4.72 3.73
N SER A 107 -16.40 -4.02 3.94
CA SER A 107 -17.76 -4.58 3.99
C SER A 107 -17.98 -5.72 5.00
N THR A 108 -17.01 -6.01 5.88
CA THR A 108 -17.02 -7.17 6.78
C THR A 108 -16.90 -6.79 8.25
N ARG A 109 -16.53 -5.53 8.55
CA ARG A 109 -16.07 -5.04 9.88
C ARG A 109 -14.78 -5.69 10.36
N LEU A 110 -14.14 -6.54 9.57
CA LEU A 110 -12.89 -7.19 9.95
C LEU A 110 -11.71 -6.37 9.46
N ALA A 111 -10.58 -6.50 10.16
CA ALA A 111 -9.30 -6.00 9.66
C ALA A 111 -8.89 -6.77 8.41
N CYS A 112 -8.05 -6.16 7.57
CA CYS A 112 -7.46 -6.81 6.42
C CYS A 112 -6.41 -7.83 6.88
N GLN A 113 -6.49 -9.05 6.34
CA GLN A 113 -5.55 -10.15 6.56
C GLN A 113 -4.56 -10.27 5.40
#